data_AF-A0A160UJA4-F1
#
_entry.id   AF-A0A160UJA4-F1
#
_cell.length_a   1.000
_cell.length_b   1.000
_cell.length_c   1.000
_cell.angle_alpha   90.00
_cell.angle_beta   90.00
_cell.angle_gamma   90.00
#
_symmetry.space_group_name_H-M   'P 1'
#
loop_
_entity.id
_entity.type
_entity.pdbx_description
1 polymer ?
#
loop_
_entity_poly.entity_id
_entity_poly.type
_entity_poly.pdbx_seq_one_letter_code
_entity_poly.pdbx_strand_id
1 'polypeptide(L)'
;MEPGTWRSGIAATFEAAREAFETAWSELQPSTPDNAFAEWRRDRDWRAEVAAKRARGEKLDSEIRSTLMRCVCGTTFDSWKPAESYQHRAHFTAAQAANGTRR
;
A
#
# COMPACT_ATOMS: atom_id res chain seq x y z
N MET A 1 -30.89 12.53 -11.74
CA MET A 1 -30.40 12.72 -10.35
C MET A 1 -28.92 12.38 -10.37
N GLU A 2 -28.04 13.29 -9.94
CA GLU A 2 -26.58 13.08 -10.00
C GLU A 2 -26.13 12.12 -8.86
N PRO A 3 -25.33 11.07 -9.17
CA PRO A 3 -24.75 10.19 -8.15
C PRO A 3 -23.86 10.99 -7.18
N GLY A 4 -24.13 10.90 -5.87
CA GLY A 4 -23.32 11.55 -4.81
C GLY A 4 -23.95 12.77 -4.13
N THR A 5 -25.17 13.15 -4.52
CA THR A 5 -25.86 14.36 -4.01
C THR A 5 -26.50 14.16 -2.62
N TRP A 6 -26.72 12.92 -2.17
CA TRP A 6 -27.28 12.62 -0.84
C TRP A 6 -26.30 11.73 -0.05
N ARG A 7 -25.59 12.34 0.91
CA ARG A 7 -24.55 11.68 1.73
C ARG A 7 -24.91 11.57 3.22
N SER A 8 -26.13 11.95 3.60
CA SER A 8 -26.55 11.92 5.01
C SER A 8 -28.06 11.80 5.16
N GLY A 9 -28.50 10.92 6.06
CA GLY A 9 -29.87 10.80 6.56
C GLY A 9 -29.82 10.14 7.94
N ILE A 10 -30.74 10.53 8.83
CA ILE A 10 -30.89 9.90 10.16
C ILE A 10 -32.21 9.14 10.13
N ALA A 11 -32.17 7.83 10.36
CA ALA A 11 -33.35 7.01 10.56
C ALA A 11 -33.53 6.72 12.06
N ALA A 12 -34.78 6.58 12.51
CA ALA A 12 -35.10 6.30 13.92
C ALA A 12 -34.66 4.89 14.36
N THR A 13 -34.53 3.95 13.42
CA THR A 13 -34.09 2.57 13.67
C THR A 13 -33.14 2.08 12.59
N PHE A 14 -32.38 1.02 12.91
CA PHE A 14 -31.51 0.35 11.94
C PHE A 14 -32.32 -0.27 10.80
N GLU A 15 -33.48 -0.88 11.10
CA GLU A 15 -34.36 -1.50 10.11
C GLU A 15 -34.85 -0.48 9.09
N ALA A 16 -35.27 0.71 9.56
CA ALA A 16 -35.68 1.80 8.68
C ALA A 16 -34.50 2.33 7.84
N ALA A 17 -33.29 2.40 8.41
CA ALA A 17 -32.09 2.75 7.65
C ALA A 17 -31.78 1.71 6.56
N ARG A 18 -31.89 0.41 6.89
CA ARG A 18 -31.65 -0.70 5.96
C ARG A 18 -32.64 -0.69 4.81
N GLU A 19 -33.94 -0.57 5.11
CA GLU A 19 -34.99 -0.52 4.09
C GLU A 19 -34.80 0.65 3.12
N ALA A 20 -34.50 1.83 3.65
CA ALA A 20 -34.20 3.01 2.84
C ALA A 20 -32.97 2.81 1.95
N PHE A 21 -31.90 2.20 2.47
CA PHE A 21 -30.72 1.85 1.69
C PHE A 21 -31.04 0.85 0.58
N GLU A 22 -31.73 -0.26 0.88
CA GLU A 22 -32.05 -1.30 -0.12
C GLU A 22 -32.93 -0.74 -1.25
N THR A 23 -33.86 0.15 -0.91
CA THR A 23 -34.69 0.86 -1.88
C THR A 23 -33.83 1.73 -2.80
N ALA A 24 -33.02 2.63 -2.23
CA ALA A 24 -32.15 3.50 -3.00
C ALA A 24 -31.11 2.70 -3.83
N TRP A 25 -30.62 1.58 -3.28
CA TRP A 25 -29.69 0.69 -3.96
C TRP A 25 -30.35 0.00 -5.17
N SER A 26 -31.57 -0.49 -5.01
CA SER A 26 -32.32 -1.15 -6.10
C SER A 26 -32.58 -0.20 -7.28
N GLU A 27 -32.76 1.10 -7.02
CA GLU A 27 -32.89 2.13 -8.06
C GLU A 27 -31.55 2.45 -8.73
N LEU A 28 -30.46 2.51 -7.96
CA LEU A 28 -29.14 2.89 -8.45
C LEU A 28 -28.42 1.76 -9.20
N GLN A 29 -28.53 0.52 -8.70
CA GLN A 29 -27.78 -0.64 -9.15
C GLN A 29 -27.87 -0.88 -10.67
N PRO A 30 -29.03 -0.83 -11.34
CA PRO A 30 -29.14 -1.11 -12.78
C PRO A 30 -28.35 -0.11 -13.66
N SER A 31 -28.15 1.11 -13.17
CA SER A 31 -27.40 2.17 -13.88
C SER A 31 -25.91 2.19 -13.54
N THR A 32 -25.48 1.38 -12.56
CA THR A 32 -24.11 1.36 -12.09
C THR A 32 -23.29 0.41 -12.96
N PRO A 33 -22.23 0.89 -13.65
CA PRO A 33 -21.43 0.03 -14.51
C PRO A 33 -20.60 -0.96 -13.69
N ASP A 34 -20.33 -2.13 -14.27
CA ASP A 34 -19.60 -3.21 -13.58
C ASP A 34 -18.21 -2.79 -13.08
N ASN A 35 -17.57 -1.83 -13.75
CA ASN A 35 -16.26 -1.29 -13.38
C ASN A 35 -16.32 -0.34 -12.17
N ALA A 36 -17.49 0.15 -11.76
CA ALA A 36 -17.65 1.00 -10.57
C ALA A 36 -17.19 0.26 -9.30
N PHE A 37 -17.25 -1.07 -9.31
CA PHE A 37 -16.80 -1.92 -8.20
C PHE A 37 -15.39 -2.48 -8.39
N ALA A 38 -14.66 -2.10 -9.45
CA ALA A 38 -13.36 -2.66 -9.74
C ALA A 38 -12.31 -2.35 -8.67
N GLU A 39 -12.35 -1.16 -8.07
CA GLU A 39 -11.47 -0.82 -6.93
C GLU A 39 -11.78 -1.67 -5.72
N TRP A 40 -13.06 -1.82 -5.37
CA TRP A 40 -13.47 -2.66 -4.25
C TRP A 40 -13.07 -4.12 -4.43
N ARG A 41 -13.27 -4.69 -5.64
CA ARG A 41 -12.84 -6.07 -5.94
C ARG A 41 -11.32 -6.23 -5.79
N ARG A 42 -10.55 -5.29 -6.35
CA ARG A 42 -9.08 -5.29 -6.22
C ARG A 42 -8.63 -5.19 -4.77
N ASP A 43 -9.24 -4.31 -3.97
CA ASP A 43 -8.92 -4.18 -2.55
C ASP A 43 -9.26 -5.46 -1.77
N ARG A 44 -10.42 -6.06 -2.03
CA ARG A 44 -10.83 -7.32 -1.41
C ARG A 44 -9.85 -8.46 -1.74
N ASP A 45 -9.50 -8.61 -3.00
CA ASP A 45 -8.61 -9.67 -3.47
C ASP A 45 -7.19 -9.45 -2.91
N TRP A 46 -6.69 -8.21 -2.92
CA TRP A 46 -5.42 -7.83 -2.27
C TRP A 46 -5.40 -8.16 -0.77
N ARG A 47 -6.47 -7.86 -0.02
CA ARG A 47 -6.57 -8.20 1.40
C ARG A 47 -6.55 -9.71 1.62
N ALA A 48 -7.19 -10.49 0.75
CA ALA A 48 -7.16 -11.94 0.81
C ALA A 48 -5.74 -12.49 0.58
N GLU A 49 -5.01 -11.96 -0.39
CA GLU A 49 -3.61 -12.31 -0.64
C GLU A 49 -2.70 -11.97 0.55
N VAL A 50 -2.86 -10.77 1.13
CA VAL A 50 -2.14 -10.34 2.34
C VAL A 50 -2.42 -11.28 3.52
N ALA A 51 -3.69 -11.62 3.74
CA ALA A 51 -4.07 -12.55 4.80
C ALA A 51 -3.48 -13.95 4.58
N ALA A 52 -3.48 -14.44 3.34
CA ALA A 52 -2.89 -15.73 2.98
C ALA A 52 -1.36 -15.74 3.18
N LYS A 53 -0.64 -14.69 2.77
CA LYS A 53 0.80 -14.53 3.05
C LYS A 53 1.08 -14.60 4.56
N ARG A 54 0.30 -13.85 5.36
CA ARG A 54 0.44 -13.83 6.82
C ARG A 54 0.11 -15.16 7.48
N ALA A 55 -0.90 -15.88 7.01
CA ALA A 55 -1.25 -17.20 7.51
C ALA A 55 -0.12 -18.22 7.31
N ARG A 56 0.68 -18.07 6.23
CA ARG A 56 1.90 -18.86 6.01
C ARG A 56 3.10 -18.42 6.86
N GLY A 57 2.98 -17.33 7.61
CA GLY A 57 4.09 -16.72 8.36
C GLY A 57 5.07 -15.93 7.49
N GLU A 58 4.71 -15.63 6.23
CA GLU A 58 5.54 -14.85 5.33
C GLU A 58 5.39 -13.34 5.62
N LYS A 59 6.47 -12.60 5.43
CA LYS A 59 6.45 -11.13 5.44
C LYS A 59 5.85 -10.60 4.15
N LEU A 60 5.16 -9.48 4.23
CA LEU A 60 4.79 -8.72 3.03
C LEU A 60 6.02 -8.11 2.38
N ASP A 61 5.98 -7.90 1.08
CA ASP A 61 7.12 -7.32 0.34
C ASP A 61 7.44 -5.90 0.86
N SER A 62 6.41 -5.16 1.32
CA SER A 62 6.55 -3.87 2.00
C SER A 62 7.21 -3.95 3.38
N GLU A 63 7.20 -5.12 4.03
CA GLU A 63 7.83 -5.37 5.33
C GLU A 63 9.27 -5.88 5.17
N ILE A 64 9.67 -6.26 3.95
CA ILE A 64 11.04 -6.62 3.62
C ILE A 64 11.82 -5.32 3.46
N ARG A 65 12.67 -5.02 4.46
CA ARG A 65 13.59 -3.87 4.36
C ARG A 65 14.53 -4.09 3.18
N SER A 66 14.52 -3.14 2.26
CA SER A 66 15.51 -3.10 1.18
C SER A 66 16.91 -2.93 1.80
N THR A 67 17.82 -3.79 1.36
CA THR A 67 19.26 -3.69 1.66
C THR A 67 20.01 -2.89 0.60
N LEU A 68 19.30 -2.39 -0.43
CA LEU A 68 19.88 -1.55 -1.48
C LEU A 68 20.27 -0.20 -0.91
N MET A 69 21.54 0.15 -1.13
CA MET A 69 22.16 1.40 -0.70
C MET A 69 22.73 2.11 -1.93
N ARG A 70 22.80 3.44 -1.88
CA ARG A 70 23.47 4.24 -2.91
C ARG A 70 24.80 4.76 -2.37
N CYS A 71 25.88 4.49 -3.09
CA CYS A 71 27.20 5.02 -2.78
C CYS A 71 27.36 6.47 -3.25
N VAL A 72 28.27 7.23 -2.64
CA VAL A 72 28.67 8.58 -3.10
C VAL A 72 29.22 8.57 -4.52
N CYS A 73 29.76 7.45 -5.02
CA CYS A 73 30.16 7.31 -6.42
C CYS A 73 28.97 7.14 -7.39
N GLY A 74 27.73 7.16 -6.89
CA GLY A 74 26.50 7.11 -7.68
C GLY A 74 25.88 5.72 -7.85
N THR A 75 26.65 4.66 -7.60
CA THR A 75 26.23 3.25 -7.76
C THR A 75 25.22 2.82 -6.68
N THR A 76 24.16 2.15 -7.09
CA THR A 76 23.24 1.43 -6.18
C THR A 76 23.71 -0.03 -6.05
N PHE A 77 23.83 -0.52 -4.83
CA PHE A 77 24.35 -1.86 -4.53
C PHE A 77 23.61 -2.49 -3.34
N ASP A 78 23.59 -3.81 -3.26
CA ASP A 78 23.06 -4.53 -2.10
C ASP A 78 24.09 -4.59 -0.97
N SER A 79 23.81 -3.91 0.14
CA SER A 79 24.70 -3.86 1.29
C SER A 79 24.90 -5.21 1.99
N TRP A 80 23.98 -6.16 1.79
CA TRP A 80 24.05 -7.50 2.39
C TRP A 80 24.95 -8.45 1.60
N LYS A 81 25.25 -8.15 0.33
CA LYS A 81 26.16 -8.93 -0.51
C LYS A 81 27.60 -8.43 -0.37
N PRO A 82 28.54 -9.22 0.18
CA PRO A 82 29.92 -8.77 0.40
C PRO A 82 30.63 -8.31 -0.88
N ALA A 83 30.42 -9.02 -2.00
CA ALA A 83 31.06 -8.70 -3.28
C ALA A 83 30.67 -7.31 -3.81
N GLU A 84 29.42 -6.90 -3.62
CA GLU A 84 28.94 -5.57 -4.01
C GLU A 84 29.33 -4.52 -2.95
N SER A 85 29.11 -4.83 -1.67
CA SER A 85 29.31 -3.90 -0.54
C SER A 85 30.77 -3.51 -0.30
N TYR A 86 31.71 -4.45 -0.40
CA TYR A 86 33.12 -4.22 -0.03
C TYR A 86 33.81 -3.20 -0.92
N GLN A 87 33.45 -3.16 -2.21
CA GLN A 87 33.99 -2.21 -3.18
C GLN A 87 33.63 -0.76 -2.83
N HIS A 88 32.53 -0.54 -2.09
CA HIS A 88 32.03 0.80 -1.78
C HIS A 88 32.44 1.32 -0.40
N ARG A 89 33.04 0.49 0.47
CA ARG A 89 33.44 0.90 1.84
C ARG A 89 34.42 2.07 1.85
N ALA A 90 35.43 2.04 0.98
CA ALA A 90 36.44 3.09 0.89
C ALA A 90 35.83 4.46 0.54
N HIS A 91 34.82 4.49 -0.33
CA HIS A 91 34.12 5.72 -0.70
C HIS A 91 33.35 6.32 0.50
N PHE A 92 32.70 5.48 1.31
CA PHE A 92 32.03 5.96 2.52
C PHE A 92 33.01 6.49 3.56
N THR A 93 34.14 5.79 3.79
CA THR A 93 35.18 6.27 4.73
C THR A 93 35.78 7.60 4.28
N ALA A 94 36.08 7.74 2.98
CA ALA A 94 36.58 9.00 2.43
C ALA A 94 35.56 10.14 2.57
N ALA A 95 34.28 9.87 2.28
CA ALA A 95 33.22 10.86 2.42
C ALA A 95 33.00 11.28 3.89
N GLN A 96 33.07 10.34 4.85
CA GLN A 96 32.98 10.65 6.28
C GLN A 96 34.15 11.51 6.77
N ALA A 97 35.37 11.24 6.28
CA ALA A 97 36.54 12.06 6.59
C ALA A 97 36.40 13.48 6.04
N ALA A 98 35.89 13.64 4.80
CA ALA A 98 35.64 14.94 4.19
C ALA A 98 34.54 15.74 4.91
N ASN A 99 33.49 15.07 5.38
CA ASN A 99 32.36 15.70 6.06
C ASN A 99 32.59 15.97 7.56
N GLY A 100 33.81 15.73 8.09
CA GLY A 100 34.15 15.93 9.50
C GLY A 100 33.36 15.06 10.48
N THR A 101 32.58 14.10 9.99
CA THR A 101 31.69 13.24 10.77
C THR A 101 32.38 11.91 11.03
N ARG A 102 33.36 11.93 11.94
CA ARG A 102 33.76 10.71 12.64
C ARG A 102 32.81 10.51 13.82
N ARG A 103 32.07 9.41 13.83
CA ARG A 103 31.40 8.93 15.02
C ARG A 103 32.39 8.14 15.87
#